data_AF-U4QEY7-F1
#
_entry.id   AF-U4QEY7-F1
#
_cell.length_a   1.000
_cell.length_b   1.000
_cell.length_c   1.000
_cell.angle_alpha   90.00
_cell.angle_beta   90.00
_cell.angle_gamma   90.00
#
_symmetry.space_group_name_H-M   'P 1'
#
loop_
_entity.id
_entity.type
_entity.pdbx_description
1 polymer ?
#
loop_
_entity_poly.entity_id
_entity_poly.type
_entity_poly.pdbx_seq_one_letter_code
_entity_poly.pdbx_strand_id
1 'polypeptide(L)'
;MMYTSPNRSLPQEAPAAYISMIGRDQRYGGGGYGGDLLVDCLKRIDSIGYQIGITVVLLDVPDCGDDEKTKRLAALYAGYGFQPLPSMPLHILLRVATIRSLIG
;
A
#
# COMPACT_ATOMS: atom_id res chain seq x y z
N MET A 1 16.45 0.18 21.48
CA MET A 1 16.21 1.63 21.25
C MET A 1 16.62 1.95 19.82
N MET A 2 15.71 1.77 18.85
CA MET A 2 15.92 2.20 17.46
C MET A 2 14.87 3.27 17.16
N TYR A 3 15.33 4.52 17.18
CA TYR A 3 14.54 5.67 16.80
C TYR A 3 14.48 5.70 15.26
N THR A 4 13.38 5.28 14.66
CA THR A 4 13.17 5.38 13.21
C THR A 4 12.85 6.83 12.87
N SER A 5 13.86 7.58 12.43
CA SER A 5 13.67 8.90 11.83
C SER A 5 12.77 8.80 10.59
N PRO A 6 11.78 9.70 10.42
CA PRO A 6 10.79 9.62 9.33
C PRO A 6 11.37 9.80 7.91
N ASN A 7 12.68 10.04 7.78
CA ASN A 7 13.34 10.42 6.52
C ASN A 7 14.67 9.67 6.26
N ARG A 8 14.75 8.38 6.61
CA ARG A 8 15.88 7.53 6.20
C ARG A 8 15.61 6.92 4.82
N SER A 9 16.58 7.03 3.90
CA SER A 9 16.56 6.29 2.65
C SER A 9 16.46 4.79 2.96
N LEU A 10 15.60 4.07 2.23
CA LEU A 10 15.48 2.63 2.39
C LEU A 10 16.86 1.97 2.15
N PRO A 11 17.18 0.87 2.84
CA PRO A 11 18.33 0.05 2.48
C PRO A 11 18.23 -0.38 1.01
N GLN A 12 19.36 -0.74 0.39
CA GLN A 12 19.39 -1.19 -1.01
C GLN A 12 18.45 -2.39 -1.25
N GLU A 13 18.21 -3.20 -0.20
CA GLU A 13 17.18 -4.22 -0.14
C GLU A 13 16.28 -3.97 1.09
N ALA A 14 15.03 -3.57 0.86
CA ALA A 14 14.07 -3.30 1.91
C ALA A 14 13.13 -4.50 2.11
N PRO A 15 13.01 -5.05 3.33
CA PRO A 15 12.02 -6.10 3.61
C PRO A 15 10.61 -5.58 3.32
N ALA A 16 9.90 -6.30 2.45
CA ALA A 16 8.63 -5.88 1.88
C ALA A 16 7.53 -6.92 2.12
N ALA A 17 6.32 -6.44 2.38
CA ALA A 17 5.10 -7.24 2.24
C ALA A 17 4.47 -6.91 0.88
N TYR A 18 4.15 -7.94 0.09
CA TYR A 18 3.48 -7.78 -1.20
C TYR A 18 2.00 -8.11 -1.07
N ILE A 19 1.13 -7.15 -1.39
CA ILE A 19 -0.32 -7.39 -1.48
C ILE A 19 -0.61 -7.83 -2.91
N SER A 20 -0.82 -9.13 -3.08
CA SER A 20 -1.05 -9.71 -4.42
C SER A 20 -2.38 -9.32 -5.04
N MET A 21 -3.44 -9.17 -4.24
CA MET A 21 -4.76 -8.85 -4.74
C MET A 21 -5.64 -8.24 -3.65
N ILE A 22 -6.35 -7.16 -4.00
CA ILE A 22 -7.51 -6.66 -3.26
C ILE A 22 -8.65 -6.52 -4.25
N GLY A 23 -9.77 -7.17 -3.94
CA GLY A 23 -10.95 -7.13 -4.79
C GLY A 23 -12.20 -7.20 -3.93
N ARG A 24 -13.30 -6.72 -4.51
CA ARG A 24 -14.65 -6.91 -3.99
C ARG A 24 -15.55 -7.38 -5.12
N ASP A 25 -16.61 -8.10 -4.77
CA ASP A 25 -17.66 -8.43 -5.72
C ASP A 25 -18.38 -7.14 -6.19
N GLN A 26 -18.74 -7.09 -7.48
CA GLN A 26 -19.35 -5.92 -8.11
C GLN A 26 -20.68 -5.51 -7.45
N ARG A 27 -21.41 -6.46 -6.86
CA ARG A 27 -22.65 -6.21 -6.11
C ARG A 27 -22.44 -5.29 -4.92
N TYR A 28 -21.21 -5.19 -4.42
CA TYR A 28 -20.84 -4.33 -3.30
C TYR A 28 -20.10 -3.06 -3.77
N GLY A 29 -20.35 -2.62 -5.01
CA GLY A 29 -19.92 -1.34 -5.55
C GLY A 29 -20.37 -0.14 -4.70
N GLY A 30 -19.61 0.96 -4.71
CA GLY A 30 -20.00 2.24 -4.09
C GLY A 30 -19.95 2.31 -2.55
N GLY A 31 -19.96 1.20 -1.82
CA GLY A 31 -20.08 1.17 -0.35
C GLY A 31 -18.78 1.32 0.46
N GLY A 32 -17.67 1.81 -0.13
CA GLY A 32 -16.40 1.98 0.60
C GLY A 32 -15.61 0.70 0.93
N TYR A 33 -16.19 -0.50 0.81
CA TYR A 33 -15.58 -1.78 1.22
C TYR A 33 -14.16 -2.06 0.67
N GLY A 34 -13.83 -1.59 -0.54
CA GLY A 34 -12.47 -1.74 -1.06
C GLY A 34 -11.42 -1.01 -0.21
N GLY A 35 -11.78 0.16 0.31
CA GLY A 35 -10.96 0.91 1.26
C GLY A 35 -10.89 0.22 2.62
N ASP A 36 -12.01 -0.31 3.11
CA ASP A 36 -12.04 -1.04 4.39
C ASP A 36 -11.13 -2.28 4.36
N LEU A 37 -11.18 -3.05 3.27
CA LEU A 37 -10.31 -4.21 3.04
C LEU A 37 -8.84 -3.81 2.98
N LEU A 38 -8.53 -2.70 2.30
CA LEU A 38 -7.17 -2.19 2.24
C LEU A 38 -6.67 -1.78 3.63
N VAL A 39 -7.48 -1.03 4.39
CA VAL A 39 -7.12 -0.61 5.75
C VAL A 39 -6.93 -1.82 6.67
N ASP A 40 -7.81 -2.82 6.62
CA ASP A 40 -7.65 -4.06 7.40
C ASP A 40 -6.34 -4.80 7.04
N CYS A 41 -6.02 -4.88 5.76
CA CYS A 41 -4.77 -5.47 5.29
C CYS A 41 -3.55 -4.69 5.83
N LEU A 42 -3.55 -3.36 5.74
CA LEU A 42 -2.48 -2.51 6.24
C LEU A 42 -2.29 -2.63 7.76
N LYS A 43 -3.39 -2.75 8.53
CA LYS A 43 -3.33 -3.02 9.99
C LYS A 43 -2.59 -4.31 10.30
N ARG A 44 -2.91 -5.39 9.58
CA ARG A 44 -2.25 -6.69 9.76
C ARG A 44 -0.77 -6.61 9.41
N ILE A 45 -0.44 -5.92 8.33
CA ILE A 45 0.96 -5.76 7.90
C ILE A 45 1.76 -4.92 8.90
N ASP A 46 1.21 -3.84 9.47
CA ASP A 46 1.91 -3.07 10.51
C ASP A 46 2.19 -3.93 11.76
N SER A 47 1.19 -4.70 12.20
CA SER A 47 1.35 -5.62 13.34
C SER A 47 2.43 -6.66 13.10
N ILE A 48 2.48 -7.28 11.91
CA ILE A 48 3.51 -8.27 11.55
C ILE A 48 4.86 -7.57 11.36
N GLY A 49 4.87 -6.40 10.72
CA GLY A 49 6.06 -5.61 10.44
C GLY A 49 6.81 -5.19 11.70
N TYR A 50 6.08 -4.94 12.79
CA TYR A 50 6.68 -4.73 14.11
C TYR A 50 7.44 -5.97 14.62
N GLN A 51 6.96 -7.18 14.33
CA GLN A 51 7.53 -8.43 14.84
C GLN A 51 8.74 -8.91 14.03
N ILE A 52 8.68 -8.78 12.70
CA ILE A 52 9.69 -9.37 11.79
C ILE A 52 10.44 -8.34 10.93
N GLY A 53 10.20 -7.05 11.11
CA GLY A 53 10.98 -5.99 10.47
C GLY A 53 10.56 -5.65 9.03
N ILE A 54 9.28 -5.74 8.68
CA ILE A 54 8.78 -5.24 7.39
C ILE A 54 8.82 -3.72 7.37
N THR A 55 9.39 -3.14 6.31
CA THR A 55 9.59 -1.69 6.18
C THR A 55 8.71 -1.05 5.12
N VAL A 56 8.31 -1.82 4.11
CA VAL A 56 7.49 -1.34 2.99
C VAL A 56 6.39 -2.35 2.63
N VAL A 57 5.31 -1.82 2.08
CA VAL A 57 4.23 -2.56 1.44
C VAL A 57 4.29 -2.27 -0.04
N LEU A 58 4.20 -3.29 -0.86
CA LEU A 58 4.18 -3.21 -2.33
C LEU A 58 2.86 -3.78 -2.85
N LEU A 59 2.34 -3.18 -3.91
CA LEU A 59 1.25 -3.75 -4.70
C LEU A 59 1.28 -3.20 -6.13
N ASP A 60 0.62 -3.92 -7.03
CA ASP A 60 0.47 -3.51 -8.41
C ASP A 60 -0.91 -2.90 -8.64
N VAL A 61 -0.95 -1.74 -9.29
CA VAL A 61 -2.18 -1.18 -9.81
C VAL A 61 -2.61 -2.03 -11.01
N PRO A 62 -3.80 -2.67 -10.98
CA PRO A 62 -4.24 -3.50 -12.08
C PRO A 62 -4.36 -2.71 -13.38
N ASP A 63 -3.65 -3.15 -14.42
CA ASP A 63 -3.89 -2.69 -15.78
C ASP A 63 -5.14 -3.40 -16.33
N CYS A 64 -6.25 -2.67 -16.32
CA CYS A 64 -7.54 -3.20 -16.76
C CYS A 64 -7.76 -3.06 -18.27
N GLY A 65 -6.75 -2.60 -19.04
CA GLY A 65 -6.92 -2.21 -20.45
C GLY A 65 -7.80 -0.97 -20.65
N ASP A 66 -8.12 -0.27 -19.56
CA ASP A 66 -8.92 0.94 -19.50
C ASP A 66 -8.15 1.98 -18.67
N ASP A 67 -7.46 2.88 -19.37
CA ASP A 67 -6.56 3.87 -18.79
C ASP A 67 -7.24 4.72 -17.70
N GLU A 68 -8.52 5.04 -17.86
CA GLU A 68 -9.25 5.85 -16.89
C GLU A 68 -9.55 5.07 -15.62
N LYS A 69 -9.85 3.77 -15.74
CA LYS A 69 -9.97 2.90 -14.54
C LYS A 69 -8.64 2.73 -13.84
N THR A 70 -7.56 2.48 -14.59
CA THR A 70 -6.21 2.33 -14.04
C THR A 70 -5.78 3.60 -13.30
N LYS A 71 -5.97 4.79 -13.89
CA LYS A 71 -5.68 6.09 -13.24
C LYS A 71 -6.52 6.32 -11.98
N ARG A 72 -7.80 5.97 -11.99
CA ARG A 72 -8.68 6.11 -10.80
C ARG A 72 -8.22 5.21 -9.66
N LEU A 73 -7.82 3.96 -9.96
CA LEU A 73 -7.26 3.05 -8.96
C LEU A 73 -5.92 3.57 -8.42
N ALA A 74 -5.02 4.02 -9.30
CA ALA A 74 -3.76 4.62 -8.88
C ALA A 74 -3.97 5.83 -7.96
N ALA A 75 -4.90 6.72 -8.30
CA ALA A 75 -5.26 7.88 -7.47
C ALA A 75 -5.87 7.46 -6.12
N LEU A 76 -6.70 6.41 -6.10
CA LEU A 76 -7.24 5.86 -4.85
C LEU A 76 -6.11 5.41 -3.92
N TYR A 77 -5.17 4.60 -4.42
CA TYR A 77 -4.04 4.15 -3.61
C TYR A 77 -3.13 5.31 -3.19
N ALA A 78 -2.90 6.29 -4.07
CA ALA A 78 -2.14 7.49 -3.73
C ALA A 78 -2.77 8.27 -2.58
N GLY A 79 -4.10 8.27 -2.45
CA GLY A 79 -4.82 8.85 -1.31
C GLY A 79 -4.48 8.21 0.05
N TYR A 80 -4.04 6.95 0.05
CA TYR A 80 -3.51 6.26 1.24
C TYR A 80 -2.00 6.48 1.46
N GLY A 81 -1.36 7.32 0.63
CA GLY A 81 0.07 7.62 0.71
C GLY A 81 0.97 6.64 -0.05
N PHE A 82 0.42 5.78 -0.91
CA PHE A 82 1.24 4.99 -1.82
C PHE A 82 1.93 5.90 -2.85
N GLN A 83 3.13 5.49 -3.27
CA GLN A 83 3.96 6.21 -4.24
C GLN A 83 4.42 5.26 -5.35
N PRO A 84 4.40 5.68 -6.62
CA PRO A 84 4.89 4.86 -7.73
C PRO A 84 6.41 4.66 -7.66
N LEU A 85 6.87 3.50 -8.10
CA LEU A 85 8.29 3.30 -8.35
C LEU A 85 8.73 4.08 -9.60
N PRO A 86 9.91 4.75 -9.58
CA PRO A 86 10.36 5.58 -10.70
C PRO A 86 10.40 4.87 -12.06
N SER A 87 10.81 3.60 -12.05
CA SER A 87 10.96 2.79 -13.27
C SER A 87 9.73 1.94 -13.60
N MET A 88 8.78 1.80 -12.65
CA MET A 88 7.63 0.91 -12.74
C MET A 88 6.41 1.59 -12.12
N PRO A 89 5.75 2.52 -12.82
CA PRO A 89 4.78 3.42 -12.21
C PRO A 89 3.51 2.75 -11.70
N LEU A 90 3.17 1.54 -12.19
CA LEU A 90 2.07 0.74 -11.68
C LEU A 90 2.46 -0.13 -10.47
N HIS A 91 3.76 -0.33 -10.22
CA HIS A 91 4.23 -0.88 -8.96
C HIS A 91 4.32 0.27 -7.96
N ILE A 92 3.46 0.23 -6.94
CA ILE A 92 3.36 1.29 -5.95
C ILE A 92 3.80 0.76 -4.58
N LEU A 93 4.39 1.65 -3.79
CA LEU A 93 4.92 1.34 -2.47
C LEU A 93 4.34 2.24 -1.40
N LEU A 94 4.16 1.71 -0.20
CA LEU A 94 3.80 2.45 1.01
C LEU A 94 4.77 2.08 2.13
N ARG A 95 5.34 3.06 2.83
CA ARG A 95 6.19 2.78 3.99
C ARG A 95 5.31 2.36 5.17
N VAL A 96 5.73 1.36 5.93
CA VAL A 96 5.02 0.95 7.16
C VAL A 96 4.95 2.09 8.17
N ALA A 97 5.96 2.97 8.21
CA ALA A 97 5.91 4.18 9.02
C ALA A 97 4.74 5.12 8.68
N THR A 98 4.34 5.18 7.40
CA THR A 98 3.17 5.95 6.95
C THR A 98 1.87 5.32 7.43
N ILE A 99 1.79 3.98 7.42
CA ILE A 99 0.62 3.23 7.91
C ILE A 99 0.28 3.63 9.35
N ARG A 100 1.28 3.70 10.24
CA ARG A 100 1.08 4.09 11.65
C ARG A 100 0.49 5.49 11.80
N SER A 101 0.83 6.40 10.89
CA SER A 101 0.28 7.77 10.90
C SER A 101 -1.17 7.83 10.41
N LEU A 102 -1.64 6.83 9.67
CA LEU A 102 -3.00 6.74 9.15
C LEU A 102 -3.97 6.03 10.09
N ILE A 103 -3.45 5.10 10.91
CA ILE A 103 -4.29 4.13 11.61
C ILE A 103 -4.50 4.47 13.10
N GLY A 104 -3.55 5.15 13.74
CA GLY A 104 -3.65 5.52 15.17
C GLY A 104 -3.55 4.33 16.10
#